data_AF-A0A285K901-F1
#
_entry.id   AF-A0A285K901-F1
#
_cell.length_a   1.000
_cell.length_b   1.000
_cell.length_c   1.000
_cell.angle_alpha   90.00
_cell.angle_beta   90.00
_cell.angle_gamma   90.00
#
_symmetry.space_group_name_H-M   'P 1'
#
loop_
_entity.id
_entity.type
_entity.pdbx_description
1 polymer ?
#
loop_
_entity_poly.entity_id
_entity_poly.type
_entity_poly.pdbx_seq_one_letter_code
_entity_poly.pdbx_strand_id
1 'polypeptide(L)'
;MTFRRFLSGGRTLLIGADPPRFGTPVLLWVLAALGAACLAHGGATYLDLKSGLPLPLCVAGGIALAAPLPLVVTRPLLAWRCAFLTAVVTGLFVQAHGRTPFSWHPAILALQVLVLVVIAVRRPVAVSAWAFASMALLVTLSFYPADRLPLMALVAVPVGAGVLIRRKNAARENLPGRVTADG
;
A
#
# COMPACT_ATOMS: atom_id res chain seq x y z
N MET A 1 -13.44 -0.88 -21.46
CA MET A 1 -13.12 -1.89 -20.42
C MET A 1 -14.42 -2.60 -20.07
N THR A 2 -14.55 -3.92 -20.28
CA THR A 2 -15.82 -4.61 -20.03
C THR A 2 -16.10 -4.74 -18.54
N PHE A 3 -17.36 -4.53 -18.12
CA PHE A 3 -17.81 -4.58 -16.72
C PHE A 3 -17.35 -5.84 -15.98
N ARG A 4 -17.37 -7.01 -16.65
CA ARG A 4 -16.86 -8.27 -16.09
C ARG A 4 -15.37 -8.22 -15.69
N ARG A 5 -14.52 -7.54 -16.47
CA ARG A 5 -13.08 -7.37 -16.15
C ARG A 5 -12.87 -6.42 -14.96
N PHE A 6 -13.78 -5.49 -14.75
CA PHE A 6 -13.74 -4.60 -13.59
C PHE A 6 -14.09 -5.35 -12.30
N LEU A 7 -15.17 -6.14 -12.32
CA LEU A 7 -15.58 -6.98 -11.18
C LEU A 7 -14.53 -8.05 -10.82
N SER A 8 -13.93 -8.70 -11.82
CA SER A 8 -12.87 -9.68 -11.57
C SER A 8 -11.62 -9.05 -10.95
N GLY A 9 -11.34 -7.78 -11.26
CA GLY A 9 -10.31 -7.00 -10.61
C GLY A 9 -10.54 -6.85 -9.11
N GLY A 10 -11.77 -6.57 -8.69
CA GLY A 10 -12.14 -6.44 -7.28
C GLY A 10 -11.99 -7.75 -6.52
N ARG A 11 -12.47 -8.86 -7.10
CA ARG A 11 -12.29 -10.20 -6.53
C ARG A 11 -10.80 -10.57 -6.40
N THR A 12 -9.99 -10.23 -7.39
CA THR A 12 -8.53 -10.43 -7.34
C THR A 12 -7.89 -9.61 -6.24
N LEU A 13 -8.28 -8.34 -6.08
CA LEU A 13 -7.76 -7.49 -5.02
C LEU A 13 -8.07 -8.07 -3.64
N LEU A 14 -9.30 -8.52 -3.41
CA LEU A 14 -9.77 -8.97 -2.09
C LEU A 14 -9.31 -10.39 -1.75
N ILE A 15 -9.42 -11.34 -2.69
CA ILE A 15 -9.27 -12.78 -2.42
C ILE A 15 -8.24 -13.44 -3.35
N GLY A 16 -7.89 -12.80 -4.46
CA GLY A 16 -6.98 -13.37 -5.46
C GLY A 16 -5.63 -13.79 -4.86
N ALA A 17 -5.12 -14.93 -5.32
CA ALA A 17 -3.79 -15.40 -4.96
C ALA A 17 -2.72 -14.41 -5.47
N ASP A 18 -1.72 -14.18 -4.63
CA ASP A 18 -0.53 -13.42 -4.99
C ASP A 18 0.68 -14.37 -5.00
N PRO A 19 1.01 -14.98 -6.16
CA PRO A 19 2.11 -15.93 -6.22
C PRO A 19 3.42 -15.20 -5.88
N PRO A 20 4.24 -15.76 -4.98
CA PRO A 20 5.50 -15.14 -4.60
C PRO A 20 6.41 -15.01 -5.82
N ARG A 21 7.07 -13.85 -5.95
CA ARG A 21 8.16 -13.68 -6.91
C ARG A 21 9.48 -14.13 -6.28
N PHE A 22 10.13 -15.10 -6.92
CA PHE A 22 11.48 -15.54 -6.56
C PHE A 22 12.53 -14.67 -7.26
N GLY A 23 13.76 -14.64 -6.74
CA GLY A 23 14.90 -13.92 -7.34
C GLY A 23 14.92 -12.41 -7.07
N THR A 24 14.31 -11.94 -5.97
CA THR A 24 14.37 -10.52 -5.63
C THR A 24 15.75 -10.17 -5.04
N PRO A 25 16.42 -9.09 -5.47
CA PRO A 25 17.77 -8.77 -4.99
C PRO A 25 17.79 -8.53 -3.47
N VAL A 26 18.85 -9.03 -2.82
CA VAL A 26 19.06 -8.92 -1.36
C VAL A 26 18.95 -7.48 -0.88
N LEU A 27 19.44 -6.52 -1.67
CA LEU A 27 19.34 -5.09 -1.36
C LEU A 27 17.90 -4.64 -1.09
N LEU A 28 16.91 -5.11 -1.87
CA LEU A 28 15.51 -4.73 -1.66
C LEU A 28 14.95 -5.31 -0.35
N TRP A 29 15.40 -6.49 0.05
CA TRP A 29 15.04 -7.08 1.34
C TRP A 29 15.64 -6.32 2.50
N VAL A 30 16.91 -5.92 2.41
CA VAL A 30 17.57 -5.09 3.43
C VAL A 30 16.87 -3.74 3.57
N LEU A 31 16.58 -3.07 2.45
CA LEU A 31 15.85 -1.79 2.46
C LEU A 31 14.43 -1.95 3.03
N ALA A 32 13.74 -3.03 2.69
CA ALA A 32 12.42 -3.32 3.24
C ALA A 32 12.48 -3.65 4.75
N ALA A 33 13.51 -4.35 5.22
CA ALA A 33 13.69 -4.64 6.64
C ALA A 33 13.99 -3.37 7.44
N LEU A 34 14.90 -2.52 6.94
CA LEU A 34 15.23 -1.23 7.55
C LEU A 34 14.03 -0.29 7.57
N GLY A 35 13.33 -0.16 6.45
CA GLY A 35 12.10 0.63 6.38
C GLY A 35 11.02 0.09 7.34
N ALA A 36 10.92 -1.24 7.50
CA ALA A 36 9.96 -1.86 8.40
C ALA A 36 10.31 -1.55 9.86
N ALA A 37 11.59 -1.63 10.23
CA ALA A 37 12.04 -1.25 11.58
C ALA A 37 11.72 0.23 11.88
N CYS A 38 12.00 1.14 10.94
CA CYS A 38 11.68 2.56 11.09
C CYS A 38 10.17 2.80 11.20
N LEU A 39 9.35 2.16 10.36
CA LEU A 39 7.89 2.26 10.43
C LEU A 39 7.32 1.66 11.71
N ALA A 40 7.89 0.55 12.19
CA ALA A 40 7.43 -0.10 13.41
C ALA A 40 7.68 0.80 14.63
N HIS A 41 8.90 1.37 14.70
CA HIS A 41 9.25 2.32 15.74
C HIS A 41 8.37 3.57 15.68
N GLY A 42 8.26 4.21 14.51
CA GLY A 42 7.43 5.41 14.34
C GLY A 42 5.95 5.14 14.68
N GLY A 43 5.43 4.01 14.22
CA GLY A 43 4.06 3.57 14.48
C GLY A 43 3.78 3.33 15.95
N ALA A 44 4.68 2.62 16.65
CA ALA A 44 4.55 2.37 18.08
C ALA A 44 4.58 3.67 18.88
N THR A 45 5.54 4.55 18.60
CA THR A 45 5.67 5.86 19.26
C THR A 45 4.43 6.73 19.02
N TYR A 46 3.89 6.75 17.80
CA TYR A 46 2.68 7.52 17.52
C TYR A 46 1.45 6.96 18.24
N LEU A 47 1.27 5.64 18.25
CA LEU A 47 0.17 5.00 18.98
C LEU A 47 0.27 5.27 20.47
N ASP A 48 1.46 5.18 21.06
CA ASP A 48 1.70 5.48 22.47
C ASP A 48 1.28 6.92 22.81
N LEU A 49 1.64 7.87 21.96
CA LEU A 49 1.30 9.28 22.15
C LEU A 49 -0.19 9.60 21.94
N LYS A 50 -0.87 8.89 21.03
CA LYS A 50 -2.17 9.32 20.48
C LYS A 50 -3.36 8.40 20.75
N SER A 51 -3.14 7.12 21.03
CA SER A 51 -4.23 6.14 21.15
C SER A 51 -4.68 5.85 22.58
N GLY A 52 -3.86 6.17 23.59
CA GLY A 52 -4.14 5.81 24.98
C GLY A 52 -4.04 4.31 25.27
N LEU A 53 -3.55 3.51 24.32
CA LEU A 53 -3.33 2.09 24.49
C LEU A 53 -2.11 1.82 25.40
N PRO A 54 -2.08 0.68 26.11
CA PRO A 54 -0.88 0.26 26.83
C PRO A 54 0.28 -0.04 25.86
N LEU A 55 1.51 0.26 26.27
CA LEU A 55 2.72 0.15 25.46
C LEU A 55 2.85 -1.16 24.66
N PRO A 56 2.55 -2.37 25.20
CA PRO A 56 2.63 -3.60 24.42
C PRO A 56 1.71 -3.61 23.20
N LEU A 57 0.52 -3.01 23.29
CA LEU A 57 -0.41 -2.88 22.16
C LEU A 57 0.08 -1.84 21.15
N CYS A 58 0.72 -0.76 21.61
CA CYS A 58 1.37 0.22 20.73
C CYS A 58 2.49 -0.43 19.92
N VAL A 59 3.35 -1.23 20.56
CA VAL A 59 4.43 -1.97 19.90
C VAL A 59 3.87 -2.98 18.91
N ALA A 60 2.86 -3.77 19.30
CA ALA A 60 2.20 -4.71 18.39
C ALA A 60 1.57 -4.00 17.19
N GLY A 61 0.91 -2.87 17.41
CA GLY A 61 0.36 -2.01 16.35
C GLY A 61 1.44 -1.48 15.42
N GLY A 62 2.57 -1.00 15.95
CA GLY A 62 3.75 -0.60 15.18
C GLY A 62 4.28 -1.73 14.28
N ILE A 63 4.45 -2.93 14.83
CA ILE A 63 4.90 -4.09 14.06
C ILE A 63 3.88 -4.46 12.97
N ALA A 64 2.59 -4.47 13.29
CA ALA A 64 1.52 -4.73 12.32
C ALA A 64 1.46 -3.67 11.21
N LEU A 65 1.82 -2.43 11.50
CA LEU A 65 1.95 -1.35 10.52
C LEU A 65 3.14 -1.59 9.60
N ALA A 66 4.25 -2.11 10.11
CA ALA A 66 5.46 -2.34 9.35
C ALA A 66 5.45 -3.64 8.53
N ALA A 67 4.72 -4.65 8.98
CA ALA A 67 4.65 -5.98 8.37
C ALA A 67 4.36 -6.02 6.85
N PRO A 68 3.53 -5.12 6.28
CA PRO A 68 3.31 -5.06 4.84
C PRO A 68 4.57 -4.74 4.03
N LEU A 69 5.53 -4.00 4.57
CA LEU A 69 6.67 -3.50 3.81
C LEU A 69 7.53 -4.62 3.19
N PRO A 70 7.97 -5.66 3.94
CA PRO A 70 8.63 -6.82 3.33
C PRO A 70 7.71 -7.60 2.37
N LEU A 71 6.39 -7.61 2.63
CA LEU A 71 5.42 -8.26 1.73
C LEU A 71 5.28 -7.52 0.39
N VAL A 72 5.50 -6.20 0.32
CA VAL A 72 5.47 -5.44 -0.94
C VAL A 72 6.45 -6.01 -1.97
N VAL A 73 7.58 -6.54 -1.48
CA VAL A 73 8.65 -7.09 -2.30
C VAL A 73 8.18 -8.31 -3.10
N THR A 74 7.47 -9.23 -2.45
CA THR A 74 7.11 -10.54 -3.02
C THR A 74 5.62 -10.71 -3.32
N ARG A 75 4.74 -10.13 -2.49
CA ARG A 75 3.28 -10.31 -2.49
C ARG A 75 2.54 -8.97 -2.28
N PRO A 76 2.57 -8.05 -3.26
CA PRO A 76 2.04 -6.70 -3.10
C PRO A 76 0.53 -6.63 -2.77
N LEU A 77 -0.28 -7.60 -3.22
CA LEU A 77 -1.70 -7.64 -2.86
C LEU A 77 -1.92 -8.04 -1.40
N LEU A 78 -1.10 -8.98 -0.89
CA LEU A 78 -1.13 -9.33 0.52
C LEU A 78 -0.68 -8.15 1.37
N ALA A 79 0.39 -7.47 0.96
CA ALA A 79 0.85 -6.24 1.59
C ALA A 79 -0.27 -5.19 1.66
N TRP A 80 -1.00 -4.98 0.56
CA TRP A 80 -2.15 -4.07 0.54
C TRP A 80 -3.24 -4.45 1.52
N ARG A 81 -3.64 -5.72 1.57
CA ARG A 81 -4.66 -6.20 2.51
C ARG A 81 -4.24 -5.98 3.96
N CYS A 82 -3.00 -6.34 4.28
CA CYS A 82 -2.44 -6.13 5.62
C CYS A 82 -2.39 -4.64 5.97
N ALA A 83 -1.87 -3.78 5.07
CA ALA A 83 -1.79 -2.35 5.29
C ALA A 83 -3.18 -1.72 5.49
N PHE A 84 -4.15 -2.10 4.65
CA PHE A 84 -5.53 -1.62 4.71
C PHE A 84 -6.20 -2.03 6.03
N LEU A 85 -6.10 -3.30 6.42
CA LEU A 85 -6.70 -3.79 7.66
C LEU A 85 -6.06 -3.15 8.89
N THR A 86 -4.73 -3.07 8.92
CA THR A 86 -4.04 -2.38 10.02
C THR A 86 -4.49 -0.92 10.08
N ALA A 87 -4.65 -0.23 8.94
CA ALA A 87 -5.10 1.16 8.89
C ALA A 87 -6.48 1.38 9.49
N VAL A 88 -7.43 0.50 9.17
CA VAL A 88 -8.77 0.54 9.74
C VAL A 88 -8.69 0.32 11.25
N VAL A 89 -8.01 -0.75 11.69
CA VAL A 89 -7.95 -1.11 13.11
C VAL A 89 -7.26 -0.04 13.94
N THR A 90 -6.05 0.39 13.56
CA THR A 90 -5.31 1.43 14.30
C THR A 90 -6.03 2.77 14.24
N GLY A 91 -6.71 3.07 13.12
CA GLY A 91 -7.46 4.30 12.96
C GLY A 91 -8.65 4.41 13.91
N LEU A 92 -9.36 3.30 14.13
CA LEU A 92 -10.48 3.24 15.08
C LEU A 92 -10.02 3.52 16.52
N PHE A 93 -8.89 2.95 16.95
CA PHE A 93 -8.35 3.19 18.29
C PHE A 93 -7.93 4.65 18.51
N VAL A 94 -7.28 5.26 17.50
CA VAL A 94 -6.88 6.68 17.57
C VAL A 94 -8.10 7.60 17.61
N GLN A 95 -9.14 7.34 16.80
CA GLN A 95 -10.39 8.10 16.84
C GLN A 95 -11.11 7.98 18.18
N ALA A 96 -11.19 6.78 18.74
CA ALA A 96 -11.88 6.52 20.01
C ALA A 96 -11.31 7.33 21.19
N HIS A 97 -10.00 7.63 21.15
CA HIS A 97 -9.34 8.42 22.20
C HIS A 97 -9.60 9.93 22.08
N GLY A 98 -10.15 10.41 20.96
CA GLY A 98 -10.60 11.80 20.77
C GLY A 98 -9.51 12.88 20.82
N ARG A 99 -8.23 12.50 20.93
CA ARG A 99 -7.10 13.44 21.10
C ARG A 99 -6.51 13.97 19.81
N THR A 100 -6.93 13.44 18.65
CA THR A 100 -6.44 13.91 17.37
C THR A 100 -7.57 14.18 16.40
N PRO A 101 -7.47 15.29 15.65
CA PRO A 101 -8.42 15.60 14.58
C PRO A 101 -8.35 14.58 13.41
N PHE A 102 -7.27 13.81 13.34
CA PHE A 102 -7.05 12.81 12.31
C PHE A 102 -6.94 11.43 12.93
N SER A 103 -7.57 10.48 12.25
CA SER A 103 -7.60 9.06 12.59
C SER A 103 -6.25 8.37 12.39
N TRP A 104 -5.40 8.94 11.53
CA TRP A 104 -4.33 8.17 10.87
C TRP A 104 -2.94 8.74 11.09
N HIS A 105 -2.00 7.82 11.25
CA HIS A 105 -0.58 8.10 11.41
C HIS A 105 0.11 8.37 10.06
N PRO A 106 0.89 9.45 9.87
CA PRO A 106 1.60 9.71 8.61
C PRO A 106 2.43 8.55 8.06
N ALA A 107 2.98 7.69 8.94
CA ALA A 107 3.72 6.51 8.52
C ALA A 107 2.85 5.51 7.74
N ILE A 108 1.57 5.36 8.11
CA ILE A 108 0.67 4.45 7.40
C ILE A 108 0.31 4.99 6.03
N LEU A 109 0.13 6.30 5.91
CA LEU A 109 -0.15 6.96 4.64
C LEU A 109 1.02 6.75 3.67
N ALA A 110 2.25 6.95 4.15
CA ALA A 110 3.46 6.71 3.36
C ALA A 110 3.55 5.25 2.88
N LEU A 111 3.30 4.29 3.77
CA LEU A 111 3.27 2.88 3.43
C LEU A 111 2.18 2.55 2.40
N GLN A 112 0.95 3.06 2.58
CA GLN A 112 -0.15 2.83 1.66
C GLN A 112 0.16 3.38 0.26
N VAL A 113 0.73 4.59 0.18
CA VAL A 113 1.17 5.17 -1.10
C VAL A 113 2.22 4.27 -1.76
N LEU A 114 3.23 3.83 -1.03
CA LEU A 114 4.26 2.92 -1.56
C LEU A 114 3.66 1.62 -2.08
N VAL A 115 2.77 0.97 -1.31
CA VAL A 115 2.10 -0.27 -1.71
C VAL A 115 1.27 -0.05 -2.98
N LEU A 116 0.53 1.06 -3.06
CA LEU A 116 -0.29 1.40 -4.22
C LEU A 116 0.54 1.61 -5.48
N VAL A 117 1.69 2.27 -5.38
CA VAL A 117 2.63 2.43 -6.50
C VAL A 117 3.09 1.06 -6.99
N VAL A 118 3.49 0.17 -6.07
CA VAL A 118 3.94 -1.17 -6.43
C VAL A 118 2.81 -1.98 -7.08
N ILE A 119 1.58 -1.87 -6.60
CA ILE A 119 0.40 -2.48 -7.24
C ILE A 119 0.17 -1.87 -8.63
N ALA A 120 0.26 -0.55 -8.78
CA ALA A 120 0.06 0.14 -10.05
C ALA A 120 1.06 -0.30 -11.12
N VAL A 121 2.32 -0.50 -10.72
CA VAL A 121 3.38 -0.99 -11.60
C VAL A 121 3.21 -2.47 -11.93
N ARG A 122 2.82 -3.31 -10.97
CA ARG A 122 2.91 -4.78 -11.09
C ARG A 122 1.60 -5.49 -11.42
N ARG A 123 0.44 -4.86 -11.24
CA ARG A 123 -0.88 -5.49 -11.39
C ARG A 123 -1.70 -4.85 -12.51
N PRO A 124 -2.75 -5.52 -13.01
CA PRO A 124 -3.65 -4.95 -14.01
C PRO A 124 -4.34 -3.67 -13.54
N VAL A 125 -4.70 -2.78 -14.48
CA VAL A 125 -5.39 -1.50 -14.20
C VAL A 125 -6.61 -1.67 -13.29
N ALA A 126 -7.41 -2.72 -13.51
CA ALA A 126 -8.61 -2.98 -12.71
C ALA A 126 -8.29 -3.13 -11.23
N VAL A 127 -7.22 -3.87 -10.90
CA VAL A 127 -6.78 -4.11 -9.53
C VAL A 127 -6.24 -2.82 -8.91
N SER A 128 -5.44 -2.07 -9.67
CA SER A 128 -4.92 -0.77 -9.21
C SER A 128 -6.04 0.24 -8.96
N ALA A 129 -7.09 0.25 -9.79
CA ALA A 129 -8.25 1.11 -9.61
C ALA A 129 -9.02 0.78 -8.33
N TRP A 130 -9.22 -0.51 -8.02
CA TRP A 130 -9.86 -0.92 -6.76
C TRP A 130 -9.01 -0.61 -5.53
N ALA A 131 -7.68 -0.78 -5.62
CA ALA A 131 -6.77 -0.43 -4.52
C ALA A 131 -6.80 1.09 -4.28
N PHE A 132 -6.76 1.89 -5.35
CA PHE A 132 -6.93 3.34 -5.27
C PHE A 132 -8.30 3.73 -4.69
N ALA A 133 -9.39 3.11 -5.15
CA ALA A 133 -10.73 3.41 -4.66
C ALA A 133 -10.89 3.10 -3.17
N SER A 134 -10.30 2.00 -2.69
CA SER A 134 -10.31 1.66 -1.27
C SER A 134 -9.44 2.61 -0.43
N MET A 135 -8.31 3.08 -0.97
CA MET A 135 -7.55 4.17 -0.34
C MET A 135 -8.34 5.47 -0.28
N ALA A 136 -8.98 5.83 -1.39
CA ALA A 136 -9.79 7.03 -1.50
C ALA A 136 -10.95 7.01 -0.49
N LEU A 137 -11.61 5.88 -0.34
CA LEU A 137 -12.62 5.67 0.69
C LEU A 137 -12.04 5.93 2.09
N LEU A 138 -10.88 5.34 2.40
CA LEU A 138 -10.25 5.54 3.71
C LEU A 138 -9.88 7.01 3.96
N VAL A 139 -9.31 7.70 2.96
CA VAL A 139 -9.00 9.14 3.07
C VAL A 139 -10.26 9.97 3.31
N THR A 140 -11.36 9.63 2.64
CA THR A 140 -12.64 10.34 2.75
C THR A 140 -13.24 10.21 4.14
N LEU A 141 -13.15 9.01 4.73
CA LEU A 141 -13.69 8.72 6.06
C LEU A 141 -12.79 9.23 7.20
N SER A 142 -11.47 9.31 6.96
CA SER A 142 -10.49 9.48 8.04
C SER A 142 -9.92 10.89 8.19
N PHE A 143 -10.15 11.78 7.21
CA PHE A 143 -9.58 13.13 7.15
C PHE A 143 -10.64 14.21 6.95
N TYR A 144 -10.32 15.44 7.37
CA TYR A 144 -11.18 16.60 7.19
C TYR A 144 -11.45 16.90 5.71
N PRO A 145 -12.64 17.43 5.39
CA PRO A 145 -12.99 17.81 4.02
C PRO A 145 -11.93 18.65 3.30
N ALA A 146 -11.30 19.59 4.01
CA ALA A 146 -10.24 20.45 3.46
C ALA A 146 -8.98 19.68 3.03
N ASP A 147 -8.63 18.60 3.74
CA ASP A 147 -7.42 17.82 3.50
C ASP A 147 -7.61 16.68 2.51
N ARG A 148 -8.87 16.31 2.19
CA ARG A 148 -9.16 15.17 1.32
C ARG A 148 -8.58 15.36 -0.08
N LEU A 149 -8.82 16.49 -0.72
CA LEU A 149 -8.33 16.76 -2.08
C LEU A 149 -6.80 16.69 -2.21
N PRO A 150 -6.00 17.39 -1.38
CA PRO A 150 -4.54 17.30 -1.48
C PRO A 150 -4.03 15.89 -1.19
N LEU A 151 -4.63 15.15 -0.25
CA LEU A 151 -4.25 13.76 0.03
C LEU A 151 -4.60 12.82 -1.12
N MET A 152 -5.76 13.00 -1.75
CA MET A 152 -6.14 12.24 -2.94
C MET A 152 -5.19 12.51 -4.10
N ALA A 153 -4.79 13.76 -4.32
CA ALA A 153 -3.80 14.12 -5.33
C ALA A 153 -2.44 13.47 -5.04
N LEU A 154 -1.98 13.52 -3.79
CA LEU A 154 -0.75 12.89 -3.33
C LEU A 154 -0.73 11.38 -3.59
N VAL A 155 -1.88 10.70 -3.45
CA VAL A 155 -2.02 9.26 -3.76
C VAL A 155 -2.15 9.01 -5.27
N ALA A 156 -2.92 9.84 -5.98
CA ALA A 156 -3.25 9.64 -7.38
C ALA A 156 -2.05 9.80 -8.32
N VAL A 157 -1.22 10.83 -8.09
CA VAL A 157 -0.03 11.12 -8.91
C VAL A 157 0.91 9.91 -9.02
N PRO A 158 1.39 9.31 -7.92
CA PRO A 158 2.34 8.21 -8.01
C PRO A 158 1.69 6.91 -8.52
N VAL A 159 0.39 6.70 -8.28
CA VAL A 159 -0.37 5.60 -8.91
C VAL A 159 -0.44 5.78 -10.43
N GLY A 160 -0.72 6.99 -10.90
CA GLY A 160 -0.72 7.35 -12.32
C GLY A 160 0.65 7.10 -12.96
N ALA A 161 1.73 7.54 -12.30
CA ALA A 161 3.09 7.27 -12.73
C ALA A 161 3.38 5.75 -12.84
N GLY A 162 2.96 4.96 -11.84
CA GLY A 162 3.09 3.51 -11.85
C GLY A 162 2.38 2.84 -13.04
N VAL A 163 1.17 3.32 -13.37
CA VAL A 163 0.40 2.85 -14.54
C VAL A 163 1.13 3.17 -15.85
N LEU A 164 1.74 4.36 -15.97
CA LEU A 164 2.51 4.76 -17.15
C LEU A 164 3.78 3.91 -17.30
N ILE A 165 4.51 3.67 -16.21
CA ILE A 165 5.69 2.80 -16.21
C ILE A 165 5.33 1.41 -16.70
N ARG A 166 4.23 0.83 -16.21
CA ARG A 166 3.76 -0.49 -16.66
C ARG A 166 3.45 -0.51 -18.15
N ARG A 167 2.76 0.51 -18.67
CA ARG A 167 2.45 0.61 -20.11
C ARG A 167 3.73 0.70 -20.95
N LYS A 168 4.71 1.49 -20.51
CA LYS A 168 6.01 1.61 -21.17
C LYS A 168 6.76 0.28 -21.19
N ASN A 169 6.75 -0.48 -20.09
CA ASN A 169 7.40 -1.79 -20.02
C ASN A 169 6.73 -2.81 -20.94
N ALA A 170 5.39 -2.87 -20.94
CA ALA A 170 4.64 -3.74 -21.84
C ALA A 170 4.88 -3.41 -23.32
N ALA A 171 5.00 -2.12 -23.66
CA ALA A 171 5.33 -1.70 -25.02
C ALA A 171 6.74 -2.16 -25.45
N ARG A 172 7.72 -2.12 -24.53
CA ARG A 172 9.09 -2.59 -24.79
C ARG A 172 9.18 -4.10 -24.99
N GLU A 173 8.36 -4.87 -24.28
CA GLU A 173 8.30 -6.33 -24.42
C GLU A 173 7.70 -6.77 -25.76
N ASN A 174 6.83 -5.95 -26.36
CA ASN A 174 6.16 -6.25 -27.63
C ASN A 174 6.92 -5.77 -28.88
N LEU A 175 8.14 -5.24 -28.75
CA LEU A 175 8.93 -4.80 -29.91
C LEU A 175 9.50 -6.02 -30.66
N PRO A 176 9.15 -6.22 -31.95
CA PRO A 176 9.71 -7.30 -32.77
C PRO A 176 11.19 -6.99 -33.02
N GLY A 177 12.09 -7.74 -32.38
CA GLY A 177 13.53 -7.50 -32.49
C GLY A 177 14.35 -7.86 -31.26
N ARG A 178 13.73 -8.33 -30.17
CA ARG A 178 14.47 -9.02 -29.10
C ARG A 178 14.87 -10.41 -29.59
N VAL A 179 15.77 -10.44 -30.58
CA VAL A 179 16.59 -11.60 -30.90
C VAL A 179 17.28 -11.97 -29.60
N THR A 180 16.90 -13.12 -29.03
CA THR A 180 17.58 -13.70 -27.89
C THR A 180 19.02 -13.90 -28.30
N ALA A 181 19.91 -13.04 -27.80
CA ALA A 181 21.36 -13.17 -27.94
C ALA A 181 21.90 -14.27 -27.00
N ASP A 182 21.14 -15.37 -26.88
CA ASP A 182 21.52 -16.60 -26.20
C ASP A 182 21.62 -17.65 -27.32
N GLY A 183 22.75 -17.58 -28.03
CA GLY A 183 23.27 -18.69 -28.82
C GLY A 183 24.03 -19.66 -27.91
#